data_AF-A0A402BPX4-F1
#
_entry.id   AF-A0A402BPX4-F1
#
_cell.length_a   1.000
_cell.length_b   1.000
_cell.length_c   1.000
_cell.angle_alpha   90.00
_cell.angle_beta   90.00
_cell.angle_gamma   90.00
#
_symmetry.space_group_name_H-M   'P 1'
#
loop_
_entity.id
_entity.type
_entity.pdbx_description
1 polymer ?
#
loop_
_entity_poly.entity_id
_entity_poly.type
_entity_poly.pdbx_seq_one_letter_code
_entity_poly.pdbx_strand_id
1 'polypeptide(L)' 'MMLTYRIIINGQQTDDFVTGETYIDAYFAASNLVPPAYKKDFKLEKTESE' A
#
# COMPACT_ATOMS: atom_id res chain seq x y z
N MET A 1 -6.03 9.16 13.59
CA MET A 1 -5.11 8.01 13.62
C MET A 1 -4.74 7.71 12.19
N MET A 2 -3.45 7.60 11.87
CA MET A 2 -3.02 7.13 10.54
C MET A 2 -3.14 5.61 10.48
N LEU A 3 -3.67 5.10 9.37
CA LEU A 3 -3.79 3.69 9.08
C LEU A 3 -2.53 3.25 8.33
N THR A 4 -1.97 2.11 8.73
CA THR A 4 -0.82 1.50 8.06
C THR A 4 -1.29 0.38 7.14
N TYR A 5 -0.73 0.33 5.93
CA TYR A 5 -1.02 -0.67 4.93
C TYR A 5 0.28 -1.27 4.38
N ARG A 6 0.29 -2.58 4.18
CA ARG A 6 1.34 -3.29 3.44
C ARG A 6 1.00 -3.28 1.95
N ILE A 7 2.00 -3.04 1.12
CA ILE A 7 1.85 -3.11 -0.33
C ILE A 7 1.90 -4.58 -0.78
N ILE A 8 0.93 -4.97 -1.59
CA ILE A 8 0.83 -6.28 -2.22
C ILE A 8 1.00 -6.11 -3.72
N ILE A 9 2.00 -6.75 -4.33
CA ILE A 9 2.24 -6.73 -5.79
C ILE A 9 2.01 -8.14 -6.33
N ASN A 10 1.17 -8.30 -7.35
CA ASN A 10 0.86 -9.61 -7.94
C ASN A 10 0.42 -10.68 -6.90
N GLY A 11 -0.24 -10.26 -5.83
CA GLY A 11 -0.66 -11.15 -4.73
C GLY A 11 0.46 -11.55 -3.76
N GLN A 12 1.69 -11.06 -3.95
CA GLN A 12 2.79 -11.23 -3.01
C GLN A 12 2.90 -10.03 -2.07
N GLN A 13 3.01 -10.30 -0.78
CA GLN A 13 3.34 -9.30 0.23
C GLN A 13 4.75 -8.76 -0.02
N THR A 14 4.89 -7.44 -0.02
CA THR A 14 6.19 -6.76 -0.06
C THR A 14 6.60 -6.34 1.35
N ASP A 15 7.87 -5.97 1.52
CA ASP A 15 8.37 -5.35 2.75
C ASP A 15 8.07 -3.85 2.82
N ASP A 16 7.38 -3.30 1.80
CA ASP A 16 7.01 -1.89 1.73
C ASP A 16 5.67 -1.62 2.44
N PHE A 17 5.65 -0.55 3.22
CA PHE A 17 4.48 -0.08 3.94
C PHE A 17 4.20 1.39 3.60
N VAL A 18 2.92 1.73 3.61
CA VAL A 18 2.45 3.11 3.48
C VAL A 18 1.45 3.43 4.56
N THR A 19 1.45 4.70 4.95
CA THR A 19 0.49 5.24 5.91
C THR A 19 -0.42 6.24 5.24
N GLY A 20 -1.68 6.28 5.64
CA GLY A 20 -2.66 7.27 5.17
C GLY A 20 -3.74 7.54 6.19
N GLU A 21 -4.37 8.71 6.12
CA GLU A 21 -5.58 8.99 6.92
C GLU A 21 -6.76 8.14 6.41
N THR A 22 -6.83 7.95 5.10
CA THR A 22 -7.77 7.04 4.45
C THR A 22 -7.03 6.01 3.58
N TYR A 23 -7.77 4.98 3.15
CA TYR A 23 -7.27 4.01 2.16
C TYR A 23 -6.83 4.69 0.86
N ILE A 24 -7.56 5.73 0.43
CA ILE A 24 -7.28 6.45 -0.81
C ILE A 24 -5.95 7.19 -0.71
N ASP A 25 -5.68 7.85 0.42
CA ASP A 25 -4.41 8.55 0.65
C ASP A 25 -3.24 7.58 0.63
N ALA A 26 -3.39 6.44 1.30
CA ALA A 26 -2.39 5.38 1.30
C ALA A 26 -2.17 4.81 -0.12
N TYR A 27 -3.24 4.67 -0.91
CA TYR A 27 -3.15 4.16 -2.28
C TYR A 27 -2.38 5.11 -3.20
N PHE A 28 -2.62 6.41 -3.11
CA PHE A 28 -1.86 7.40 -3.86
C PHE A 28 -0.40 7.46 -3.41
N ALA A 29 -0.12 7.34 -2.11
CA ALA A 29 1.25 7.25 -1.60
C ALA A 29 1.96 6.00 -2.16
N ALA A 30 1.31 4.84 -2.13
CA ALA A 30 1.85 3.59 -2.68
C ALA A 30 2.09 3.67 -4.19
N SER A 31 1.21 4.30 -4.97
CA SER A 31 1.39 4.49 -6.42
C SER A 31 2.69 5.23 -6.80
N ASN A 32 3.24 6.04 -5.89
CA ASN A 32 4.52 6.71 -6.07
C ASN A 32 5.73 5.84 -5.73
N LEU A 33 5.56 4.82 -4.87
CA LEU A 33 6.61 3.89 -4.46
C LEU A 33 6.66 2.65 -5.37
N VAL A 34 5.50 2.18 -5.80
CA VAL A 34 5.36 0.97 -6.63
C VAL A 34 6.02 1.20 -8.00
N PRO A 35 6.87 0.26 -8.46
CA PRO A 35 7.50 0.37 -9.77
C PRO A 35 6.46 0.57 -10.90
N PRO A 36 6.79 1.32 -11.97
CA PRO A 36 5.84 1.63 -13.05
C PRO A 36 5.11 0.42 -13.63
N ALA A 37 5.80 -0.74 -13.69
CA ALA A 37 5.27 -2.00 -14.19
C ALA A 37 4.08 -2.54 -13.36
N TYR A 38 3.95 -2.14 -12.10
CA TYR A 38 2.95 -2.68 -11.16
C TYR A 38 1.93 -1.64 -10.69
N LYS A 39 1.97 -0.40 -11.21
CA LYS A 39 1.06 0.68 -10.78
C LYS A 39 -0.43 0.37 -10.94
N LYS A 40 -0.78 -0.60 -11.78
CA LYS A 40 -2.17 -1.06 -11.99
C LYS A 40 -2.48 -2.38 -11.30
N ASP A 41 -1.47 -3.06 -10.76
CA ASP A 41 -1.54 -4.46 -10.31
C ASP A 41 -1.08 -4.63 -8.85
N PHE A 42 -1.14 -3.54 -8.08
CA PHE A 42 -0.90 -3.56 -6.65
C PHE A 42 -2.18 -3.35 -5.83
N LYS A 43 -2.17 -3.87 -4.60
CA LYS A 43 -3.22 -3.70 -3.60
C LYS A 43 -2.60 -3.27 -2.28
N LEU A 44 -3.44 -2.76 -1.39
CA LEU A 44 -3.07 -2.45 -0.03
C LEU A 44 -3.81 -3.37 0.92
N GLU A 45 -3.06 -4.01 1.82
CA GLU A 45 -3.59 -4.81 2.90
C GLU A 45 -3.38 -4.04 4.20
N LYS A 46 -4.46 -3.77 4.94
CA LYS A 46 -4.36 -3.05 6.21
C LYS A 46 -3.58 -3.92 7.19
N THR A 47 -2.48 -3.40 7.73
CA THR A 47 -1.81 -4.08 8.83
C THR A 47 -2.64 -3.86 10.08
N GLU A 48 -2.98 -4.93 10.80
CA GLU A 48 -3.53 -4.81 12.14
C GLU A 48 -2.46 -4.17 13.03
N SER A 49 -2.49 -2.84 13.12
CA SER A 49 -1.88 -2.16 14.26
C SER A 49 -2.85 -2.36 15.42
N GLU A 50 -2.47 -3.23 16.36
CA GLU A 50 -3.00 -3.24 17.73
C GLU A 50 -2.94 -1.84 18.35
#